data_AF-A0AAW0M0I9-F1
#
_entry.id   AF-A0AAW0M0I9-F1
#
_cell.length_a   1.000
_cell.length_b   1.000
_cell.length_c   1.000
_cell.angle_alpha   90.00
_cell.angle_beta   90.00
_cell.angle_gamma   90.00
#
_symmetry.space_group_name_H-M   'P 1'
#
loop_
_entity.id
_entity.type
_entity.pdbx_description
1 polymer ?
#
loop_
_entity_poly.entity_id
_entity_poly.type
_entity_poly.pdbx_seq_one_letter_code
_entity_poly.pdbx_strand_id
1 'polypeptide(L)'
;MGSTSIASDGFLRVLLIPMSDVTDKMVERHAISFENMAVLDISYCLKITCRGIESFGKNCKTLVHLRRNMPLPEVLPSYNVNGTGIKPDNSEAMIIADTMPGLQHLELCYGHFGDVGLEAILAKCTALTHLDIRGCWSMKLDGDLEDRCYRLQEFKSPWHDEFDNEASSGSDSDGANADVESSSDED
;
A
#
# COMPACT_ATOMS: atom_id res chain seq x y z
N MET A 1 21.84 20.79 -30.81
CA MET A 1 22.82 19.71 -30.60
C MET A 1 23.24 19.76 -29.14
N GLY A 2 22.49 19.07 -28.28
CA GLY A 2 22.81 18.90 -26.86
C GLY A 2 23.13 17.43 -26.66
N SER A 3 24.39 17.13 -26.40
CA SER A 3 24.89 15.77 -26.25
C SER A 3 24.45 15.21 -24.91
N THR A 4 23.44 14.33 -24.90
CA THR A 4 23.17 13.47 -23.75
C THR A 4 24.25 12.39 -23.72
N SER A 5 25.29 12.63 -22.92
CA SER A 5 26.22 11.58 -22.54
C SER A 5 25.49 10.65 -21.56
N ILE A 6 25.06 9.48 -22.03
CA ILE A 6 24.73 8.38 -21.13
C ILE A 6 26.04 7.63 -20.94
N ALA A 7 26.68 7.90 -19.80
CA ALA A 7 27.74 7.04 -19.30
C ALA A 7 27.15 5.64 -19.08
N SER A 8 27.52 4.73 -19.95
CA SER A 8 27.28 3.30 -19.85
C SER A 8 28.19 2.72 -18.76
N ASP A 9 27.79 2.84 -17.49
CA ASP A 9 28.23 1.93 -16.41
C ASP A 9 27.46 2.06 -15.08
N GLY A 10 26.31 2.73 -15.06
CA GLY A 10 25.49 2.89 -13.85
C GLY A 10 24.35 1.88 -13.82
N PHE A 11 24.44 0.84 -12.97
CA PHE A 11 23.29 -0.02 -12.70
C PHE A 11 22.13 0.79 -12.10
N LEU A 12 20.95 0.72 -12.71
CA LEU A 12 19.77 1.43 -12.19
C LEU A 12 19.29 0.77 -10.90
N ARG A 13 19.40 1.51 -9.78
CA ARG A 13 18.93 1.03 -8.46
C ARG A 13 17.53 1.48 -8.10
N VAL A 14 17.05 2.57 -8.69
CA VAL A 14 15.77 3.20 -8.35
C VAL A 14 15.05 3.55 -9.65
N LEU A 15 13.82 3.07 -9.81
CA LEU A 15 12.96 3.39 -10.94
C LEU A 15 11.62 3.91 -10.40
N LEU A 16 11.36 5.21 -10.62
CA LEU A 16 10.11 5.86 -10.22
C LEU A 16 9.41 6.34 -11.48
N ILE A 17 8.32 5.69 -11.85
CA ILE A 17 7.54 6.00 -13.06
C ILE A 17 6.03 6.02 -12.77
N PRO A 18 5.56 6.73 -11.72
CA PRO A 18 4.14 6.79 -11.44
C PRO A 18 3.37 7.45 -12.60
N MET A 19 2.11 7.06 -12.79
CA MET A 19 1.21 7.57 -13.84
C MET A 19 1.75 7.41 -15.27
N SER A 20 2.72 6.50 -15.48
CA SER A 20 3.31 6.29 -16.80
C SER A 20 2.45 5.38 -17.69
N ASP A 21 2.58 5.56 -19.00
CA ASP A 21 1.95 4.73 -20.02
C ASP A 21 2.70 3.41 -20.29
N VAL A 22 3.63 3.02 -19.40
CA VAL A 22 4.34 1.73 -19.48
C VAL A 22 3.35 0.57 -19.50
N THR A 23 3.56 -0.37 -20.42
CA THR A 23 2.73 -1.56 -20.59
C THR A 23 3.50 -2.82 -20.18
N ASP A 24 2.79 -3.92 -19.92
CA ASP A 24 3.40 -5.26 -19.70
C ASP A 24 4.47 -5.58 -20.75
N LYS A 25 4.18 -5.34 -22.03
CA LYS A 25 5.10 -5.62 -23.15
C LYS A 25 6.41 -4.82 -23.06
N MET A 26 6.34 -3.60 -22.53
CA MET A 26 7.54 -2.78 -22.33
C MET A 26 8.35 -3.33 -21.15
N VAL A 27 7.68 -3.72 -20.06
CA VAL A 27 8.33 -4.34 -18.92
C VAL A 27 9.00 -5.66 -19.32
N GLU A 28 8.30 -6.56 -20.00
CA GLU A 28 8.83 -7.85 -20.47
C GLU A 28 10.10 -7.68 -21.31
N ARG A 29 10.19 -6.60 -22.12
CA ARG A 29 11.37 -6.31 -22.95
C ARG A 29 12.55 -5.74 -22.17
N HIS A 30 12.30 -4.97 -21.11
CA HIS A 30 13.31 -4.15 -20.47
C HIS A 30 13.63 -4.56 -19.02
N ALA A 31 12.82 -5.42 -18.39
CA ALA A 31 13.01 -5.84 -16.99
C ALA A 31 14.36 -6.50 -16.73
N ILE A 32 14.92 -7.19 -17.73
CA ILE A 32 16.27 -7.80 -17.67
C ILE A 32 17.38 -6.77 -17.41
N SER A 33 17.18 -5.50 -17.77
CA SER A 33 18.16 -4.43 -17.56
C SER A 33 18.10 -3.84 -16.14
N PHE A 34 17.16 -4.29 -15.31
CA PHE A 34 16.91 -3.78 -13.96
C PHE A 34 17.27 -4.80 -12.86
N GLU A 35 18.20 -5.72 -13.12
CA GLU A 35 18.60 -6.78 -12.18
C GLU A 35 19.06 -6.28 -10.79
N ASN A 36 19.64 -5.08 -10.75
CA ASN A 36 20.16 -4.42 -9.54
C ASN A 36 19.20 -3.37 -8.96
N MET A 37 17.94 -3.36 -9.41
CA MET A 37 16.92 -2.43 -8.94
C MET A 37 16.44 -2.79 -7.53
N ALA A 38 16.61 -1.84 -6.62
CA ALA A 38 16.22 -1.96 -5.21
C ALA A 38 14.87 -1.30 -4.91
N VAL A 39 14.49 -0.25 -5.65
CA VAL A 39 13.26 0.52 -5.43
C VAL A 39 12.50 0.67 -6.74
N LEU A 40 11.23 0.29 -6.73
CA LEU A 40 10.31 0.42 -7.86
C LEU A 40 9.04 1.14 -7.43
N ASP A 41 8.70 2.23 -8.11
CA ASP A 41 7.40 2.89 -7.99
C ASP A 41 6.71 2.92 -9.35
N ILE A 42 5.62 2.15 -9.44
CA ILE A 42 4.73 2.03 -10.60
C ILE A 42 3.29 2.41 -10.23
N SER A 43 3.13 3.28 -9.24
CA SER A 43 1.83 3.76 -8.78
C SER A 43 1.06 4.39 -9.93
N TYR A 44 -0.24 4.10 -10.04
CA TYR A 44 -1.14 4.62 -11.07
C TYR A 44 -0.79 4.19 -12.52
N CYS A 45 0.11 3.23 -12.73
CA CYS A 45 0.39 2.65 -14.04
C CYS A 45 -0.69 1.61 -14.43
N LEU A 46 -1.79 2.07 -15.02
CA LEU A 46 -2.97 1.21 -15.32
C LEU A 46 -2.73 0.16 -16.42
N LYS A 47 -1.67 0.34 -17.22
CA LYS A 47 -1.31 -0.55 -18.33
C LYS A 47 -0.32 -1.65 -17.92
N ILE A 48 0.17 -1.60 -16.68
CA ILE A 48 0.92 -2.68 -16.04
C ILE A 48 -0.10 -3.56 -15.31
N THR A 49 -0.15 -4.83 -15.65
CA THR A 49 -1.00 -5.85 -15.01
C THR A 49 -0.13 -6.83 -14.23
N CYS A 50 -0.75 -7.91 -13.74
CA CYS A 50 -0.07 -9.04 -13.09
C CYS A 50 1.12 -9.58 -13.90
N ARG A 51 1.07 -9.55 -15.25
CA ARG A 51 2.18 -9.99 -16.12
C ARG A 51 3.41 -9.08 -16.05
N GLY A 52 3.21 -7.76 -16.04
CA GLY A 52 4.30 -6.80 -15.88
C GLY A 52 4.94 -6.90 -14.50
N ILE A 53 4.12 -7.05 -13.45
CA ILE A 53 4.60 -7.25 -12.07
C ILE A 53 5.42 -8.55 -11.96
N GLU A 54 4.93 -9.64 -12.56
CA GLU A 54 5.66 -10.92 -12.61
C GLU A 54 7.02 -10.76 -13.31
N SER A 55 7.04 -10.01 -14.41
CA SER A 55 8.28 -9.73 -15.16
C SER A 55 9.27 -8.94 -14.32
N PHE A 56 8.84 -7.92 -13.56
CA PHE A 56 9.72 -7.25 -12.62
C PHE A 56 10.23 -8.21 -11.55
N GLY A 57 9.37 -8.97 -10.89
CA GLY A 57 9.77 -9.86 -9.80
C GLY A 57 10.69 -11.00 -10.24
N LYS A 58 10.54 -11.50 -11.47
CA LYS A 58 11.44 -12.51 -12.05
C LYS A 58 12.84 -11.98 -12.34
N ASN A 59 12.97 -10.72 -12.75
CA ASN A 59 14.25 -10.15 -13.18
C ASN A 59 14.95 -9.30 -12.10
N CYS A 60 14.20 -8.65 -11.22
CA CYS A 60 14.72 -7.67 -10.25
C CYS A 60 14.85 -8.32 -8.86
N LYS A 61 15.81 -9.23 -8.70
CA LYS A 61 15.95 -10.04 -7.47
C LYS A 61 16.46 -9.28 -6.25
N THR A 62 16.95 -8.06 -6.46
CA THR A 62 17.44 -7.15 -5.41
C THR A 62 16.37 -6.16 -4.94
N LEU A 63 15.12 -6.29 -5.43
CA LEU A 63 14.03 -5.39 -5.10
C LEU A 63 13.63 -5.51 -3.62
N VAL A 64 13.72 -4.40 -2.89
CA VAL A 64 13.38 -4.32 -1.46
C VAL A 64 12.22 -3.36 -1.19
N HIS A 65 11.90 -2.47 -2.13
CA HIS A 65 10.80 -1.52 -2.01
C HIS A 65 9.95 -1.53 -3.28
N LEU A 66 8.65 -1.78 -3.13
CA LEU A 66 7.67 -1.72 -4.20
C LEU A 66 6.51 -0.80 -3.83
N ARG A 67 6.22 0.18 -4.69
CA ARG A 67 4.98 0.97 -4.66
C ARG A 67 4.12 0.67 -5.88
N ARG A 68 2.94 0.16 -5.61
CA ARG A 68 1.92 -0.21 -6.61
C ARG A 68 0.55 0.26 -6.11
N ASN A 69 0.44 1.56 -5.91
CA ASN A 69 -0.82 2.20 -5.52
C ASN A 69 -1.74 2.36 -6.74
N MET A 70 -3.04 2.16 -6.57
CA MET A 70 -4.05 2.31 -7.62
C MET A 70 -4.89 3.59 -7.43
N PRO A 71 -5.55 4.11 -8.47
CA PRO A 71 -6.50 5.21 -8.31
C PRO A 71 -7.66 4.78 -7.41
N LEU A 72 -8.29 5.77 -6.77
CA LEU A 72 -9.54 5.58 -6.04
C LEU A 72 -10.57 4.87 -6.94
N PRO A 73 -11.31 3.87 -6.41
CA PRO A 73 -12.32 3.12 -7.18
C PRO A 73 -13.33 4.02 -7.90
N GLU A 74 -13.71 5.16 -7.30
CA GLU A 74 -14.64 6.14 -7.89
C GLU A 74 -14.13 6.77 -9.21
N VAL A 75 -12.82 6.77 -9.44
CA VAL A 75 -12.19 7.36 -10.62
C VAL A 75 -12.19 6.39 -11.80
N LEU A 76 -12.39 5.09 -11.55
CA LEU A 76 -12.33 4.04 -12.58
C LEU A 76 -13.72 3.48 -12.90
N PRO A 77 -14.23 3.61 -14.14
CA PRO A 77 -15.53 3.10 -14.53
C PRO A 77 -15.70 1.58 -14.38
N SER A 78 -14.60 0.84 -14.30
CA SER A 78 -14.58 -0.61 -14.11
C SER A 78 -14.74 -1.04 -12.64
N TYR A 79 -14.53 -0.12 -11.69
CA TYR A 79 -14.78 -0.33 -10.27
C TYR A 79 -16.21 0.15 -9.97
N ASN A 80 -17.20 -0.67 -10.28
CA ASN A 80 -18.57 -0.40 -9.84
C ASN A 80 -18.64 -0.55 -8.32
N VAL A 81 -18.43 0.56 -7.59
CA VAL A 81 -18.47 0.63 -6.11
C VAL A 81 -19.90 0.46 -5.56
N ASN A 82 -20.91 0.38 -6.44
CA ASN A 82 -22.33 0.23 -6.05
C ASN A 82 -22.76 -1.22 -5.75
N GLY A 83 -21.83 -2.16 -5.55
CA GLY A 83 -22.20 -3.54 -5.23
C GLY A 83 -21.06 -4.30 -4.57
N THR A 84 -21.33 -4.75 -3.35
CA THR A 84 -20.56 -5.67 -2.51
C THR A 84 -20.37 -7.08 -3.12
N GLY A 85 -20.04 -7.16 -4.42
CA GLY A 85 -20.06 -8.41 -5.20
C GLY A 85 -18.88 -8.60 -6.17
N ILE A 86 -17.99 -7.61 -6.33
CA ILE A 86 -16.74 -7.85 -7.06
C ILE A 86 -15.80 -8.62 -6.14
N LYS A 87 -15.47 -9.85 -6.54
CA LYS A 87 -14.53 -10.70 -5.80
C LYS A 87 -13.13 -10.10 -5.90
N PRO A 88 -12.35 -10.04 -4.80
CA PRO A 88 -10.97 -9.57 -4.82
C PRO A 88 -10.14 -10.37 -5.83
N ASP A 89 -9.28 -9.67 -6.58
CA ASP A 89 -8.32 -10.29 -7.48
C ASP A 89 -6.97 -10.43 -6.78
N ASN A 90 -6.69 -11.63 -6.26
CA ASN A 90 -5.44 -11.90 -5.56
C ASN A 90 -4.25 -12.13 -6.51
N SER A 91 -4.42 -12.01 -7.84
CA SER A 91 -3.37 -12.38 -8.81
C SER A 91 -2.09 -11.56 -8.65
N GLU A 92 -2.19 -10.23 -8.50
CA GLU A 92 -1.00 -9.38 -8.29
C GLU A 92 -0.31 -9.71 -6.96
N ALA A 93 -1.08 -9.87 -5.87
CA ALA A 93 -0.56 -10.19 -4.54
C ALA A 93 0.17 -11.54 -4.50
N MET A 94 -0.40 -12.57 -5.15
CA MET A 94 0.23 -13.89 -5.25
C MET A 94 1.56 -13.84 -6.01
N ILE A 95 1.60 -13.08 -7.11
CA ILE A 95 2.83 -12.92 -7.90
C ILE A 95 3.90 -12.18 -7.10
N ILE A 96 3.54 -11.13 -6.36
CA ILE A 96 4.47 -10.42 -5.48
C ILE A 96 5.06 -11.41 -4.45
N ALA A 97 4.20 -12.17 -3.78
CA ALA A 97 4.61 -13.17 -2.80
C ALA A 97 5.55 -14.23 -3.40
N ASP A 98 5.28 -14.68 -4.63
CA ASP A 98 6.04 -15.75 -5.30
C ASP A 98 7.37 -15.28 -5.87
N THR A 99 7.44 -14.04 -6.34
CA THR A 99 8.57 -13.56 -7.14
C THR A 99 9.49 -12.59 -6.41
N MET A 100 9.00 -11.97 -5.33
CA MET A 100 9.70 -10.91 -4.59
C MET A 100 9.81 -11.18 -3.07
N PRO A 101 10.28 -12.37 -2.62
CA PRO A 101 10.32 -12.73 -1.20
C PRO A 101 11.27 -11.87 -0.35
N GLY A 102 12.14 -11.08 -0.98
CA GLY A 102 13.08 -10.15 -0.33
C GLY A 102 12.52 -8.76 -0.04
N LEU A 103 11.24 -8.49 -0.33
CA LEU A 103 10.64 -7.19 -0.08
C LEU A 103 10.67 -6.83 1.41
N GLN A 104 11.00 -5.56 1.67
CA GLN A 104 11.02 -4.95 3.01
C GLN A 104 9.92 -3.89 3.16
N HIS A 105 9.63 -3.17 2.07
CA HIS A 105 8.62 -2.12 2.01
C HIS A 105 7.65 -2.39 0.86
N LEU A 106 6.36 -2.43 1.15
CA LEU A 106 5.32 -2.66 0.17
C LEU A 106 4.15 -1.69 0.36
N GLU A 107 3.82 -0.95 -0.69
CA GLU A 107 2.64 -0.09 -0.75
C GLU A 107 1.70 -0.59 -1.86
N LEU A 108 0.47 -0.93 -1.48
CA LEU A 108 -0.59 -1.44 -2.38
C LEU A 108 -1.90 -0.66 -2.16
N CYS A 109 -1.82 0.63 -1.85
CA CYS A 109 -2.99 1.46 -1.54
C CYS A 109 -4.03 1.39 -2.66
N TYR A 110 -5.31 1.32 -2.29
CA TYR A 110 -6.45 1.18 -3.19
C TYR A 110 -6.37 -0.05 -4.11
N GLY A 111 -5.50 -1.02 -3.79
CA GLY A 111 -5.40 -2.28 -4.50
C GLY A 111 -6.63 -3.16 -4.28
N HIS A 112 -6.96 -3.99 -5.28
CA HIS A 112 -8.12 -4.86 -5.26
C HIS A 112 -7.73 -6.32 -5.01
N PHE A 113 -7.33 -6.62 -3.79
CA PHE A 113 -7.02 -7.96 -3.32
C PHE A 113 -7.62 -8.16 -1.92
N GLY A 114 -7.72 -9.41 -1.49
CA GLY A 114 -8.32 -9.78 -0.21
C GLY A 114 -7.32 -10.48 0.71
N ASP A 115 -7.85 -10.98 1.83
CA ASP A 115 -7.06 -11.63 2.89
C ASP A 115 -6.18 -12.77 2.37
N VAL A 116 -6.64 -13.55 1.39
CA VAL A 116 -5.87 -14.65 0.78
C VAL A 116 -4.59 -14.14 0.10
N GLY A 117 -4.66 -13.00 -0.58
CA GLY A 117 -3.49 -12.39 -1.20
C GLY A 117 -2.52 -11.80 -0.16
N LEU A 118 -3.07 -11.15 0.86
CA LEU A 118 -2.27 -10.59 1.96
C LEU A 118 -1.55 -11.68 2.76
N GLU A 119 -2.25 -12.76 3.09
CA GLU A 119 -1.73 -13.95 3.76
C GLU A 119 -0.52 -14.52 3.00
N ALA A 120 -0.63 -14.65 1.67
CA ALA A 120 0.46 -15.12 0.82
C ALA A 120 1.68 -14.19 0.88
N ILE A 121 1.47 -12.87 0.83
CA ILE A 121 2.55 -11.87 0.96
C ILE A 121 3.24 -12.03 2.31
N LEU A 122 2.49 -12.02 3.41
CA LEU A 122 3.05 -12.12 4.76
C LEU A 122 3.73 -13.47 5.02
N ALA A 123 3.31 -14.54 4.33
CA ALA A 123 3.92 -15.86 4.47
C ALA A 123 5.26 -15.98 3.71
N LYS A 124 5.41 -15.31 2.56
CA LYS A 124 6.58 -15.46 1.68
C LYS A 124 7.56 -14.29 1.76
N CYS A 125 7.08 -13.07 1.93
CA CYS A 125 7.90 -11.87 2.10
C CYS A 125 8.31 -11.71 3.57
N THR A 126 9.12 -12.64 4.08
CA THR A 126 9.50 -12.72 5.50
C THR A 126 10.38 -11.55 5.98
N ALA A 127 10.96 -10.77 5.06
CA ALA A 127 11.73 -9.57 5.37
C ALA A 127 10.86 -8.29 5.44
N LEU A 128 9.54 -8.41 5.22
CA LEU A 128 8.64 -7.27 5.20
C LEU A 128 8.60 -6.60 6.58
N THR A 129 8.80 -5.29 6.60
CA THR A 129 8.78 -4.46 7.82
C THR A 129 7.80 -3.30 7.69
N HIS A 130 7.52 -2.87 6.45
CA HIS A 130 6.62 -1.76 6.16
C HIS A 130 5.55 -2.22 5.17
N LEU A 131 4.29 -2.06 5.54
CA LEU A 131 3.14 -2.40 4.71
C LEU A 131 2.10 -1.28 4.74
N ASP A 132 1.76 -0.77 3.57
CA ASP A 132 0.68 0.21 3.39
C ASP A 132 -0.39 -0.34 2.45
N ILE A 133 -1.58 -0.59 2.98
CA ILE A 133 -2.72 -1.16 2.25
C ILE A 133 -3.97 -0.30 2.41
N ARG A 134 -3.81 0.99 2.71
CA ARG A 134 -4.93 1.94 2.85
C ARG A 134 -5.83 1.92 1.62
N GLY A 135 -7.14 1.89 1.85
CA GLY A 135 -8.13 1.86 0.78
C GLY A 135 -8.35 0.48 0.12
N CYS A 136 -7.74 -0.59 0.64
CA CYS A 136 -8.01 -1.96 0.19
C CYS A 136 -9.31 -2.52 0.81
N TRP A 137 -10.47 -2.02 0.38
CA TRP A 137 -11.77 -2.32 1.01
C TRP A 137 -12.30 -3.74 0.81
N SER A 138 -11.62 -4.60 0.05
CA SER A 138 -12.03 -6.00 -0.17
C SER A 138 -11.55 -6.97 0.94
N MET A 139 -10.85 -6.47 1.95
CA MET A 139 -10.30 -7.26 3.05
C MET A 139 -11.26 -7.32 4.24
N LYS A 140 -11.14 -8.37 5.04
CA LYS A 140 -11.76 -8.42 6.38
C LYS A 140 -10.76 -8.10 7.47
N LEU A 141 -9.50 -8.52 7.28
CA LEU A 141 -8.40 -8.38 8.24
C LEU A 141 -8.81 -8.78 9.66
N ASP A 142 -9.01 -10.07 9.92
CA ASP A 142 -9.40 -10.59 11.22
C ASP A 142 -8.40 -11.62 11.79
N GLY A 143 -8.40 -11.77 13.13
CA GLY A 143 -7.64 -12.80 13.82
C GLY A 143 -6.12 -12.73 13.62
N ASP A 144 -5.47 -13.88 13.39
CA ASP A 144 -4.01 -13.98 13.25
C ASP A 144 -3.46 -13.14 12.08
N LEU A 145 -4.25 -12.94 11.02
CA LEU A 145 -3.83 -12.13 9.88
C LEU A 145 -3.64 -10.66 10.29
N GLU A 146 -4.60 -10.12 11.04
CA GLU A 146 -4.54 -8.77 11.61
C GLU A 146 -3.36 -8.65 12.58
N ASP A 147 -3.23 -9.60 13.51
CA ASP A 147 -2.13 -9.62 14.48
C ASP A 147 -0.76 -9.64 13.80
N ARG A 148 -0.63 -10.32 12.65
CA ARG A 148 0.61 -10.36 11.86
C ARG A 148 0.93 -9.03 11.21
N CYS A 149 -0.07 -8.31 10.71
CA CYS A 149 0.11 -6.98 10.16
C CYS A 149 0.60 -6.00 11.24
N TYR A 150 0.00 -6.00 12.43
CA TYR A 150 0.41 -5.11 13.52
C TYR A 150 1.77 -5.46 14.16
N ARG A 151 2.34 -6.64 13.86
CA ARG A 151 3.72 -6.99 14.24
C ARG A 151 4.79 -6.37 13.32
N LEU A 152 4.40 -5.83 12.17
CA LEU A 152 5.31 -5.10 11.29
C LEU A 152 5.78 -3.80 11.98
N GLN A 153 6.92 -3.26 11.54
CA GLN A 153 7.44 -2.01 12.11
C GLN A 153 6.56 -0.82 11.76
N GLU A 154 6.06 -0.77 10.53
CA GLU A 154 5.09 0.22 10.08
C GLU A 154 3.97 -0.50 9.32
N PHE A 155 2.76 -0.39 9.83
CA PHE A 155 1.57 -0.92 9.18
C PHE A 155 0.52 0.17 9.06
N LYS A 156 -0.04 0.34 7.86
CA LYS A 156 -1.19 1.22 7.62
C LYS A 156 -2.35 0.37 7.12
N SER A 157 -3.36 0.25 7.98
CA SER A 157 -4.52 -0.60 7.77
C SER A 157 -5.38 -0.13 6.58
N PRO A 158 -6.24 -1.00 6.02
CA PRO A 158 -7.11 -0.65 4.89
C PRO A 158 -8.09 0.49 5.16
N TRP A 159 -8.42 0.71 6.43
CA TRP A 159 -9.38 1.71 6.89
C TRP A 159 -8.63 2.85 7.57
N HIS A 160 -9.13 4.08 7.47
CA HIS A 160 -8.56 5.17 8.24
C HIS A 160 -8.96 4.97 9.71
N ASP A 161 -7.98 4.73 10.58
CA ASP A 161 -8.19 4.86 12.02
C ASP A 161 -8.36 6.36 12.32
N GLU A 162 -9.59 6.83 12.47
CA GLU A 162 -9.92 8.23 12.78
C GLU A 162 -9.48 8.68 14.19
N PHE A 163 -8.64 7.92 14.91
CA PHE A 163 -8.41 8.09 16.34
C PHE A 163 -7.01 8.50 16.80
N ASP A 164 -6.10 8.90 15.90
CA ASP A 164 -4.82 9.50 16.31
C ASP A 164 -4.88 11.03 16.40
N ASN A 165 -5.86 11.56 17.15
CA ASN A 165 -5.82 12.97 17.55
C ASN A 165 -6.54 13.23 18.89
N GLU A 166 -6.06 12.62 19.97
CA GLU A 166 -6.09 13.30 21.26
C GLU A 166 -4.68 13.76 21.61
N ALA A 167 -4.37 14.93 21.04
CA ALA A 167 -3.31 15.78 21.48
C ALA A 167 -3.34 15.90 23.01
N SER A 168 -2.13 15.84 23.60
CA SER A 168 -1.86 16.41 24.91
C SER A 168 -2.55 17.77 25.07
N SER A 169 -3.64 17.79 25.84
CA SER A 169 -4.11 18.98 26.54
C SER A 169 -4.19 18.65 28.01
N GLY A 170 -3.00 18.49 28.60
CA GLY A 170 -2.85 18.77 30.01
C GLY A 170 -3.17 20.26 30.23
N SER A 171 -4.35 20.55 30.74
CA SER A 171 -4.62 21.79 31.45
C SER A 171 -5.21 21.44 32.80
N ASP A 172 -4.32 21.34 33.80
CA ASP A 172 -4.68 21.52 35.19
C ASP A 172 -5.38 22.88 35.35
N SER A 173 -6.58 22.88 35.93
CA SER A 173 -7.00 23.97 36.81
C SER A 173 -8.02 23.46 37.83
N ASP A 174 -7.51 23.22 39.04
CA ASP A 174 -8.28 23.25 40.27
C ASP A 174 -8.96 24.63 40.45
N GLY A 175 -10.16 24.67 41.03
CA GLY A 175 -10.68 25.93 41.56
C GLY A 175 -12.18 26.05 41.82
N ALA A 176 -12.65 25.40 42.88
CA ALA A 176 -13.64 25.88 43.87
C ALA A 176 -14.97 26.56 43.44
N ASN A 177 -16.06 25.86 43.77
CA ASN A 177 -17.19 26.26 44.64
C ASN A 177 -18.03 27.51 44.31
N ALA A 178 -19.35 27.32 44.15
CA ALA A 178 -20.34 27.83 45.12
C ALA A 178 -21.77 27.45 44.71
N ASP A 179 -22.49 26.93 45.69
CA ASP A 179 -23.92 26.69 45.73
C ASP A 179 -24.75 27.93 45.38
N VAL A 180 -25.81 27.76 44.59
CA VAL A 180 -27.00 28.61 44.70
C VAL A 180 -28.25 27.74 44.51
N GLU A 181 -28.83 27.36 45.64
CA GLU A 181 -30.21 26.94 45.81
C GLU A 181 -31.19 28.01 45.32
N SER A 182 -32.27 27.60 44.64
CA SER A 182 -33.52 28.35 44.68
C SER A 182 -34.71 27.45 44.33
N SER A 183 -35.30 26.87 45.37
CA SER A 183 -36.71 26.50 45.42
C SER A 183 -37.59 27.74 45.34
N SER A 184 -38.71 27.68 44.62
CA SER A 184 -40.05 27.95 45.18
C SER A 184 -41.13 27.88 44.12
N ASP A 185 -42.16 27.10 44.47
CA ASP A 185 -43.45 26.92 43.82
C ASP A 185 -44.41 28.12 43.99
N GLU A 186 -45.50 28.05 43.20
CA GLU A 186 -46.86 28.59 43.37
C GLU A 186 -47.14 30.11 43.23
N ASP A 187 -47.91 30.44 42.18
CA ASP A 187 -49.29 30.96 42.27
C ASP A 187 -50.05 30.68 40.94
#